data_AF-A0A1C3W3F8-F1
#
_entry.id   AF-A0A1C3W3F8-F1
#
_cell.length_a   1.000
_cell.length_b   1.000
_cell.length_c   1.000
_cell.angle_alpha   90.00
_cell.angle_beta   90.00
_cell.angle_gamma   90.00
#
_symmetry.space_group_name_H-M   'P 1'
#
loop_
_entity.id
_entity.type
_entity.pdbx_description
1 polymer ?
#
loop_
_entity_poly.entity_id
_entity_poly.type
_entity_poly.pdbx_seq_one_letter_code
_entity_poly.pdbx_strand_id
1 'polypeptide(L)'
;MAKEIRNLGASVRARLLQLAKANGQSFDLILTRFALERLLFRLSQSPHAGRFVLKGAMLMMSWFDDLHRGTRDLDLLGFGNPEPEPMLETFREILAQEADDAVTFDAETLRVDRIREGLEYGGLRLRVVASISGARITLTIDIGFGDALEPGAEMLDYPSMLGFPMPRLRAYARETVIAEKFQAMVMLGRANSRMKDFYDIWMLSCVKVQPGFAFRHDPTPSSNHRSFQGIRSVQKG
;
A
#
# COMPACT_ATOMS: atom_id res chain seq x y z
N MET A 1 -41.93 -8.48 15.54
CA MET A 1 -40.51 -8.29 15.88
C MET A 1 -39.90 -7.41 14.81
N ALA A 2 -39.61 -6.14 15.14
CA ALA A 2 -39.04 -5.19 14.19
C ALA A 2 -37.56 -5.55 13.98
N LYS A 3 -37.22 -5.94 12.76
CA LYS A 3 -35.84 -6.15 12.33
C LYS A 3 -35.19 -4.76 12.34
N GLU A 4 -34.35 -4.46 13.33
CA GLU A 4 -33.51 -3.26 13.32
C GLU A 4 -32.75 -3.25 11.99
N ILE A 5 -33.14 -2.36 11.07
CA ILE A 5 -32.31 -2.02 9.93
C ILE A 5 -31.16 -1.21 10.51
N ARG A 6 -30.16 -1.89 11.08
CA ARG A 6 -28.88 -1.29 11.45
C ARG A 6 -28.28 -0.76 10.17
N ASN A 7 -28.38 0.55 9.95
CA ASN A 7 -27.73 1.22 8.85
C ASN A 7 -26.21 1.11 9.08
N LEU A 8 -25.59 0.08 8.50
CA LEU A 8 -24.17 -0.22 8.65
C LEU A 8 -23.32 1.00 8.32
N GLY A 9 -23.67 1.74 7.27
CA GLY A 9 -22.99 2.97 6.88
C GLY A 9 -23.03 4.05 7.95
N ALA A 10 -24.20 4.30 8.55
CA ALA A 10 -24.32 5.25 9.65
C ALA A 10 -23.49 4.81 10.88
N SER A 11 -23.49 3.50 11.19
CA SER A 11 -22.69 2.93 12.28
C SER A 11 -21.18 3.09 12.03
N VAL A 12 -20.70 2.74 10.84
CA VAL A 12 -19.29 2.90 10.43
C VAL A 12 -18.90 4.37 10.51
N ARG A 13 -19.69 5.28 9.93
CA ARG A 13 -19.42 6.72 9.96
C ARG A 13 -19.33 7.26 11.40
N ALA A 14 -20.23 6.84 12.29
CA ALA A 14 -20.20 7.24 13.69
C ALA A 14 -18.95 6.75 14.42
N ARG A 15 -18.54 5.49 14.20
CA ARG A 15 -17.31 4.92 14.78
C ARG A 15 -16.05 5.62 14.25
N LEU A 16 -16.00 5.94 12.96
CA LEU A 16 -14.91 6.72 12.37
C LEU A 16 -14.83 8.13 12.97
N LEU A 17 -15.98 8.77 13.23
CA LEU A 17 -16.01 10.09 13.86
C LEU A 17 -15.49 10.04 15.31
N GLN A 18 -15.82 8.99 16.05
CA GLN A 18 -15.28 8.75 17.39
C GLN A 18 -13.76 8.55 17.35
N LEU A 19 -13.27 7.75 16.41
CA LEU A 19 -11.83 7.53 16.21
C LEU A 19 -11.07 8.82 15.85
N ALA A 20 -11.64 9.64 14.95
CA ALA A 20 -11.08 10.95 14.61
C ALA A 20 -10.92 11.85 15.84
N LYS A 21 -11.95 11.91 16.70
CA LYS A 21 -11.92 12.70 17.94
C LYS A 21 -10.91 12.16 18.96
N ALA A 22 -10.87 10.83 19.14
CA ALA A 22 -9.96 10.19 20.08
C ALA A 22 -8.48 10.42 19.73
N ASN A 23 -8.16 10.41 18.43
CA ASN A 23 -6.80 10.56 17.94
C ASN A 23 -6.42 12.01 17.60
N GLY A 24 -7.33 12.98 17.77
CA GLY A 24 -7.11 14.37 17.40
C GLY A 24 -6.86 14.59 15.89
N GLN A 25 -7.36 13.69 15.04
CA GLN A 25 -7.16 13.72 13.59
C GLN A 25 -8.37 14.32 12.87
N SER A 26 -8.16 14.89 11.67
CA SER A 26 -9.28 15.36 10.87
C SER A 26 -10.17 14.20 10.44
N PHE A 27 -11.49 14.41 10.48
CA PHE A 27 -12.44 13.37 10.11
C PHE A 27 -12.29 12.94 8.66
N ASP A 28 -12.01 13.88 7.75
CA ASP A 28 -11.75 13.59 6.34
C ASP A 28 -10.55 12.66 6.14
N LEU A 29 -9.50 12.83 6.95
CA LEU A 29 -8.34 11.95 6.89
C LEU A 29 -8.69 10.52 7.29
N ILE A 30 -9.46 10.36 8.36
CA ILE A 30 -9.93 9.06 8.84
C ILE A 30 -10.83 8.40 7.80
N LEU A 31 -11.71 9.17 7.14
CA LEU A 31 -12.56 8.68 6.05
C LEU A 31 -11.72 8.20 4.86
N THR A 32 -10.73 8.99 4.42
CA THR A 32 -9.82 8.60 3.34
C THR A 32 -9.04 7.34 3.69
N ARG A 33 -8.44 7.28 4.89
CA ARG A 33 -7.67 6.12 5.34
C ARG A 33 -8.53 4.86 5.37
N PHE A 34 -9.74 4.94 5.90
CA PHE A 34 -10.66 3.81 5.93
C PHE A 34 -11.04 3.36 4.51
N ALA A 35 -11.37 4.30 3.61
CA ALA A 35 -11.68 3.96 2.22
C ALA A 35 -10.48 3.31 1.50
N LEU A 36 -9.25 3.77 1.73
CA LEU A 36 -8.04 3.14 1.19
C LEU A 36 -7.77 1.76 1.79
N GLU A 37 -7.99 1.56 3.10
CA GLU A 37 -7.93 0.22 3.73
C GLU A 37 -8.91 -0.74 3.06
N ARG A 38 -10.15 -0.28 2.81
CA ARG A 38 -11.18 -1.11 2.16
C ARG A 38 -10.92 -1.34 0.67
N LEU A 39 -10.20 -0.44 0.02
CA LEU A 39 -9.66 -0.66 -1.32
C LEU A 39 -8.56 -1.74 -1.31
N LEU A 40 -7.63 -1.69 -0.35
CA LEU A 40 -6.60 -2.72 -0.17
C LEU A 40 -7.20 -4.10 0.09
N PHE A 41 -8.31 -4.16 0.84
CA PHE A 41 -9.06 -5.39 1.00
C PHE A 41 -9.55 -5.97 -0.32
N ARG A 42 -10.25 -5.17 -1.13
CA ARG A 42 -10.70 -5.61 -2.45
C ARG A 42 -9.54 -6.02 -3.35
N LEU A 43 -8.44 -5.27 -3.33
CA LEU A 43 -7.21 -5.62 -4.06
C LEU A 43 -6.69 -7.00 -3.63
N SER A 44 -6.62 -7.26 -2.32
CA SER A 44 -6.12 -8.53 -1.76
C SER A 44 -6.97 -9.74 -2.12
N GLN A 45 -8.28 -9.54 -2.33
CA GLN A 45 -9.21 -10.62 -2.72
C GLN A 45 -9.28 -10.80 -4.24
N SER A 46 -8.78 -9.83 -5.01
CA SER A 46 -8.83 -9.88 -6.47
C SER A 46 -7.78 -10.84 -7.05
N PRO A 47 -8.00 -11.36 -8.28
CA PRO A 47 -6.99 -12.10 -9.03
C PRO A 47 -5.70 -11.29 -9.30
N HIS A 48 -5.76 -9.97 -9.15
CA HIS A 48 -4.64 -9.05 -9.40
C HIS A 48 -3.74 -8.84 -8.17
N ALA A 49 -4.05 -9.41 -7.01
CA ALA A 49 -3.29 -9.21 -5.77
C ALA A 49 -1.78 -9.43 -5.96
N GLY A 50 -1.40 -10.45 -6.73
CA GLY A 50 0.01 -10.77 -7.00
C GLY A 50 0.75 -9.72 -7.84
N ARG A 51 0.04 -8.83 -8.54
CA ARG A 51 0.60 -7.80 -9.43
C ARG A 51 0.99 -6.52 -8.70
N PHE A 52 0.66 -6.38 -7.43
CA PHE A 52 0.90 -5.14 -6.68
C PHE A 52 1.63 -5.42 -5.37
N VAL A 53 2.47 -4.48 -4.96
CA VAL A 53 3.16 -4.49 -3.68
C VAL A 53 2.92 -3.15 -3.00
N LEU A 54 2.42 -3.19 -1.76
CA LEU A 54 2.17 -1.99 -0.96
C LEU A 54 3.49 -1.32 -0.58
N LYS A 55 3.56 0.00 -0.77
CA LYS A 55 4.69 0.83 -0.33
C LYS A 55 4.20 2.14 0.30
N GLY A 56 5.15 3.06 0.52
CA GLY A 56 4.85 4.43 0.93
C GLY A 56 4.24 4.56 2.33
N ALA A 57 3.47 5.62 2.53
CA ALA A 57 3.03 6.02 3.87
C ALA A 57 1.97 5.09 4.47
N MET A 58 1.10 4.50 3.63
CA MET A 58 0.15 3.47 4.07
C MET A 58 0.90 2.27 4.68
N LEU A 59 1.94 1.74 3.99
CA LEU A 59 2.77 0.67 4.56
C LEU A 59 3.35 1.06 5.92
N MET A 60 3.94 2.25 6.02
CA MET A 60 4.54 2.71 7.27
C MET A 60 3.53 2.74 8.43
N MET A 61 2.28 3.12 8.18
CA MET A 61 1.23 3.09 9.21
C MET A 61 0.94 1.70 9.80
N SER A 62 1.32 0.62 9.11
CA SER A 62 1.19 -0.73 9.65
C SER A 62 2.23 -1.07 10.73
N TRP A 63 3.33 -0.31 10.80
CA TRP A 63 4.43 -0.56 11.73
C TRP A 63 4.41 0.31 12.99
N PHE A 64 3.63 1.39 12.99
CA PHE A 64 3.63 2.38 14.07
C PHE A 64 2.21 2.80 14.45
N ASP A 65 1.89 2.70 15.74
CA ASP A 65 0.57 3.09 16.27
C ASP A 65 0.33 4.60 16.18
N ASP A 66 1.38 5.39 16.44
CA ASP A 66 1.33 6.86 16.56
C ASP A 66 1.88 7.60 15.34
N LEU A 67 1.83 7.01 14.14
CA LEU A 67 2.16 7.79 12.94
C LEU A 67 1.05 8.82 12.71
N HIS A 68 1.19 10.00 13.32
CA HIS A 68 0.29 11.16 13.19
C HIS A 68 0.30 11.76 11.77
N ARG A 69 0.91 11.07 10.81
CA ARG A 69 0.93 11.47 9.42
C ARG A 69 -0.45 11.23 8.83
N GLY A 70 -1.04 12.28 8.29
CA GLY A 70 -2.15 12.11 7.38
C GLY A 70 -1.68 11.62 6.02
N THR A 71 -1.78 10.31 5.74
CA THR A 71 -1.68 9.83 4.36
C THR A 71 -3.02 9.97 3.66
N ARG A 72 -3.00 10.51 2.44
CA ARG A 72 -4.17 10.67 1.59
C ARG A 72 -4.11 9.81 0.34
N ASP A 73 -2.94 9.27 0.07
CA ASP A 73 -2.63 8.55 -1.15
C ASP A 73 -2.24 7.11 -0.80
N LEU A 74 -2.49 6.22 -1.74
CA LEU A 74 -2.05 4.83 -1.71
C LEU A 74 -0.92 4.66 -2.73
N ASP A 75 0.26 4.32 -2.25
CA ASP A 75 1.41 4.03 -3.10
C ASP A 75 1.57 2.52 -3.31
N LEU A 76 1.67 2.09 -4.57
CA LEU A 76 1.88 0.71 -4.97
C LEU A 76 3.08 0.62 -5.93
N LEU A 77 3.82 -0.48 -5.85
CA LEU A 77 4.63 -0.97 -6.96
C LEU A 77 3.79 -1.93 -7.80
N GLY A 78 3.68 -1.65 -9.10
CA GLY A 78 2.96 -2.48 -10.06
C GLY A 78 3.89 -3.38 -10.89
N PHE A 79 3.37 -4.56 -11.25
CA PHE A 79 3.98 -5.48 -12.21
C PHE A 79 3.06 -5.71 -13.42
N GLY A 80 3.68 -5.91 -14.58
CA GLY A 80 3.00 -6.14 -15.85
C GLY A 80 2.89 -4.88 -16.69
N ASN A 81 1.78 -4.73 -17.40
CA ASN A 81 1.57 -3.65 -18.37
C ASN A 81 1.38 -2.29 -17.67
N PRO A 82 2.27 -1.29 -17.89
CA PRO A 82 2.16 0.05 -17.31
C PRO A 82 1.28 1.01 -18.14
N GLU A 83 0.53 0.51 -19.12
CA GLU A 83 -0.36 1.33 -19.93
C GLU A 83 -1.64 1.74 -19.17
N PRO A 84 -2.16 2.96 -19.38
CA PRO A 84 -3.30 3.48 -18.64
C PRO A 84 -4.59 2.68 -18.79
N GLU A 85 -4.95 2.28 -20.01
CA GLU A 85 -6.22 1.61 -20.30
C GLU A 85 -6.31 0.20 -19.66
N PRO A 86 -5.32 -0.69 -19.79
CA PRO A 86 -5.32 -1.97 -19.06
C PRO A 86 -5.34 -1.80 -17.53
N MET A 87 -4.73 -0.72 -17.03
CA MET A 87 -4.73 -0.42 -15.60
C MET A 87 -6.13 0.01 -15.12
N LEU A 88 -6.88 0.78 -15.93
CA LEU A 88 -8.27 1.10 -15.62
C LEU A 88 -9.12 -0.16 -15.50
N GLU A 89 -9.03 -1.10 -16.46
CA GLU A 89 -9.81 -2.35 -16.38
C GLU A 89 -9.45 -3.16 -15.14
N THR A 90 -8.16 -3.28 -14.85
CA THR A 90 -7.66 -3.94 -13.63
C THR A 90 -8.30 -3.34 -12.38
N PHE A 91 -8.31 -2.01 -12.26
CA PHE A 91 -8.90 -1.34 -11.11
C PHE A 91 -10.42 -1.40 -11.09
N ARG A 92 -11.12 -1.41 -12.24
CA ARG A 92 -12.58 -1.64 -12.25
C ARG A 92 -12.93 -3.00 -11.67
N GLU A 93 -12.19 -4.06 -12.03
CA GLU A 93 -12.40 -5.40 -11.47
C GLU A 93 -12.12 -5.47 -9.95
N ILE A 94 -11.11 -4.73 -9.48
CA ILE A 94 -10.81 -4.59 -8.05
C ILE A 94 -11.95 -3.85 -7.34
N LEU A 95 -12.40 -2.72 -7.87
CA LEU A 95 -13.46 -1.90 -7.25
C LEU A 95 -14.82 -2.62 -7.23
N ALA A 96 -15.06 -3.52 -8.17
CA ALA A 96 -16.28 -4.33 -8.26
C ALA A 96 -16.39 -5.43 -7.20
N GLN A 97 -15.31 -5.73 -6.46
CA GLN A 97 -15.36 -6.72 -5.38
C GLN A 97 -16.31 -6.24 -4.26
N GLU A 98 -17.27 -7.09 -3.90
CA GLU A 98 -18.19 -6.83 -2.78
C GLU A 98 -17.51 -7.13 -1.44
N ALA A 99 -17.75 -6.31 -0.42
CA ALA A 99 -17.06 -6.45 0.86
C ALA A 99 -17.85 -6.03 2.11
N ASP A 100 -19.18 -5.84 2.03
CA ASP A 100 -20.08 -5.53 3.17
C ASP A 100 -19.49 -4.59 4.25
N ASP A 101 -18.79 -3.54 3.82
CA ASP A 101 -17.95 -2.67 4.65
C ASP A 101 -18.38 -1.20 4.63
N ALA A 102 -19.57 -0.95 4.09
CA ALA A 102 -20.18 0.38 3.91
C ALA A 102 -19.39 1.37 3.04
N VAL A 103 -18.38 0.90 2.29
CA VAL A 103 -17.70 1.71 1.28
C VAL A 103 -18.25 1.36 -0.09
N THR A 104 -18.67 2.37 -0.85
CA THR A 104 -19.05 2.23 -2.25
C THR A 104 -18.07 3.00 -3.11
N PHE A 105 -17.49 2.34 -4.12
CA PHE A 105 -16.61 2.98 -5.09
C PHE A 105 -17.37 3.27 -6.38
N ASP A 106 -17.24 4.49 -6.89
CA ASP A 106 -17.87 4.92 -8.13
C ASP A 106 -16.90 4.68 -9.30
N ALA A 107 -16.96 3.49 -9.89
CA ALA A 107 -16.06 3.08 -10.98
C ALA A 107 -16.18 3.96 -12.23
N GLU A 108 -17.32 4.63 -12.44
CA GLU A 108 -17.51 5.58 -13.54
C GLU A 108 -16.66 6.85 -13.38
N THR A 109 -16.28 7.17 -12.15
CA THR A 109 -15.37 8.29 -11.84
C THR A 109 -13.90 7.91 -11.91
N LEU A 110 -13.57 6.63 -12.13
CA LEU A 110 -12.19 6.17 -12.20
C LEU A 110 -11.48 6.82 -13.40
N ARG A 111 -10.40 7.54 -13.12
CA ARG A 111 -9.52 8.16 -14.13
C ARG A 111 -8.09 7.77 -13.86
N VAL A 112 -7.28 7.75 -14.92
CA VAL A 112 -5.86 7.45 -14.86
C VAL A 112 -5.08 8.53 -15.61
N ASP A 113 -4.00 9.00 -15.00
CA ASP A 113 -3.07 9.96 -15.56
C ASP A 113 -1.66 9.36 -15.52
N ARG A 114 -0.82 9.68 -16.50
CA ARG A 114 0.62 9.33 -16.44
C ARG A 114 1.34 10.29 -15.51
N ILE A 115 2.12 9.75 -14.58
CA ILE A 115 3.05 10.50 -13.75
C ILE A 115 4.40 10.55 -14.48
N ARG A 116 4.79 11.75 -14.92
CA ARG A 116 6.12 12.03 -15.46
C ARG A 116 7.04 12.48 -14.34
N GLU A 117 7.42 11.56 -13.46
CA GLU A 117 8.57 11.77 -12.57
C GLU A 117 9.82 11.21 -13.26
N GLY A 118 10.99 11.80 -13.01
CA GLY A 118 12.27 11.53 -13.69
C GLY A 118 12.88 10.14 -13.45
N LEU A 119 12.06 9.09 -13.46
CA LEU A 119 12.40 7.67 -13.40
C LEU A 119 12.30 7.06 -14.80
N GLU A 120 13.18 6.10 -15.12
CA GLU A 120 13.25 5.43 -16.44
C GLU A 120 11.93 4.79 -16.90
N TYR A 121 11.03 4.41 -15.98
CA TYR A 121 9.82 3.62 -16.29
C TYR A 121 8.49 4.36 -16.05
N GLY A 122 8.51 5.59 -15.54
CA GLY A 122 7.32 6.39 -15.25
C GLY A 122 6.37 5.78 -14.21
N GLY A 123 5.19 6.38 -14.04
CA GLY A 123 4.15 5.88 -13.14
C GLY A 123 2.74 6.22 -13.61
N LEU A 124 1.73 5.65 -12.94
CA LEU A 124 0.32 5.96 -13.16
C LEU A 124 -0.29 6.51 -11.87
N ARG A 125 -1.11 7.56 -12.00
CA ARG A 125 -1.95 8.09 -10.93
C ARG A 125 -3.39 7.79 -11.26
N LEU A 126 -4.05 7.01 -10.43
CA LEU A 126 -5.47 6.77 -10.52
C LEU A 126 -6.21 7.67 -9.53
N ARG A 127 -7.38 8.15 -9.94
CA ARG A 127 -8.31 8.86 -9.08
C ARG A 127 -9.69 8.24 -9.18
N VAL A 128 -10.33 8.04 -8.04
CA VAL A 128 -11.69 7.49 -7.96
C VAL A 128 -12.44 8.10 -6.79
N VAL A 129 -13.75 8.26 -6.93
CA VAL A 129 -14.61 8.71 -5.83
C VAL A 129 -15.16 7.50 -5.08
N ALA A 130 -15.02 7.52 -3.75
CA ALA A 130 -15.68 6.60 -2.84
C ALA A 130 -16.76 7.33 -2.02
N SER A 131 -17.70 6.58 -1.47
CA SER A 131 -18.76 7.09 -0.59
C SER A 131 -18.89 6.23 0.66
N ILE A 132 -19.04 6.88 1.81
CA ILE A 132 -19.34 6.24 3.10
C ILE A 132 -20.53 6.97 3.72
N SER A 133 -21.70 6.32 3.76
CA SER A 133 -22.94 6.92 4.32
C SER A 133 -23.22 8.33 3.77
N GLY A 134 -23.03 8.52 2.47
CA GLY A 134 -23.25 9.78 1.74
C GLY A 134 -22.08 10.77 1.75
N ALA A 135 -21.03 10.54 2.55
CA ALA A 135 -19.81 11.35 2.48
C ALA A 135 -18.97 10.93 1.28
N ARG A 136 -18.77 11.82 0.30
CA ARG A 136 -17.94 11.57 -0.89
C ARG A 136 -16.48 11.89 -0.61
N ILE A 137 -15.59 10.99 -1.02
CA ILE A 137 -14.15 11.06 -0.77
C ILE A 137 -13.44 10.76 -2.08
N THR A 138 -12.57 11.66 -2.54
CA THR A 138 -11.69 11.38 -3.69
C THR A 138 -10.45 10.65 -3.19
N LEU A 139 -10.16 9.50 -3.79
CA LEU A 139 -8.98 8.69 -3.50
C LEU A 139 -7.96 8.85 -4.62
N THR A 140 -6.68 8.88 -4.23
CA THR A 140 -5.54 8.88 -5.15
C THR A 140 -4.77 7.58 -4.94
N ILE A 141 -4.45 6.90 -6.04
CA ILE A 141 -3.60 5.71 -6.03
C ILE A 141 -2.45 5.96 -7.00
N ASP A 142 -1.23 5.93 -6.49
CA ASP A 142 -0.02 6.08 -7.27
C ASP A 142 0.65 4.72 -7.47
N ILE A 143 0.95 4.41 -8.72
CA ILE A 143 1.55 3.14 -9.11
C ILE A 143 2.87 3.43 -9.81
N GLY A 144 3.97 3.09 -9.13
CA GLY A 144 5.30 3.07 -9.71
C GLY A 144 5.59 1.74 -10.40
N PHE A 145 6.54 1.75 -11.34
CA PHE A 145 7.01 0.57 -12.05
C PHE A 145 8.53 0.56 -12.10
N GLY A 146 9.11 -0.65 -12.10
CA GLY A 146 10.56 -0.84 -12.28
C GLY A 146 11.39 -0.59 -11.03
N ASP A 147 10.77 -0.32 -9.87
CA ASP A 147 11.50 -0.16 -8.61
C ASP A 147 12.18 -1.48 -8.18
N ALA A 148 13.37 -1.37 -7.62
CA ALA A 148 14.08 -2.49 -7.03
C ALA A 148 13.33 -3.01 -5.78
N LEU A 149 13.23 -4.33 -5.67
CA LEU A 149 12.51 -5.02 -4.60
C LEU A 149 13.44 -5.90 -3.75
N GLU A 150 14.72 -5.56 -3.63
CA GLU A 150 15.66 -6.31 -2.77
C GLU A 150 15.38 -5.98 -1.29
N PRO A 151 15.35 -6.96 -0.36
CA PRO A 151 15.62 -8.41 -0.51
C PRO A 151 14.42 -9.26 -0.99
N GLY A 152 13.25 -8.65 -1.09
CA GLY A 152 12.01 -9.27 -1.56
C GLY A 152 10.81 -8.49 -1.07
N ALA A 153 9.63 -8.82 -1.59
CA ALA A 153 8.39 -8.40 -0.95
C ALA A 153 8.01 -9.36 0.17
N GLU A 154 7.46 -8.80 1.25
CA GLU A 154 6.99 -9.56 2.40
C GLU A 154 5.47 -9.63 2.41
N MET A 155 4.91 -10.71 2.96
CA MET A 155 3.48 -10.79 3.18
C MET A 155 3.11 -10.02 4.45
N LEU A 156 2.12 -9.13 4.33
CA LEU A 156 1.62 -8.27 5.40
C LEU A 156 0.11 -8.43 5.54
N ASP A 157 -0.36 -8.67 6.76
CA ASP A 157 -1.75 -8.48 7.15
C ASP A 157 -1.93 -7.01 7.59
N TYR A 158 -2.56 -6.19 6.75
CA TYR A 158 -2.69 -4.76 7.05
C TYR A 158 -3.71 -4.54 8.19
N PRO A 159 -3.42 -3.70 9.19
CA PRO A 159 -4.34 -3.50 10.32
C PRO A 159 -5.69 -2.91 9.89
N SER A 160 -6.78 -3.40 10.48
CA SER A 160 -8.11 -2.84 10.26
C SER A 160 -8.50 -1.81 11.33
N MET A 161 -8.94 -0.63 10.89
CA MET A 161 -9.38 0.46 11.77
C MET A 161 -10.64 0.13 12.59
N LEU A 162 -11.56 -0.65 12.04
CA LEU A 162 -12.87 -0.93 12.65
C LEU A 162 -13.13 -2.43 12.89
N GLY A 163 -12.11 -3.27 12.75
CA GLY A 163 -12.21 -4.72 12.96
C GLY A 163 -12.86 -5.46 11.79
N PHE A 164 -12.82 -4.89 10.58
CA PHE A 164 -13.16 -5.62 9.36
C PHE A 164 -12.05 -6.63 9.03
N PRO A 165 -12.31 -7.61 8.13
CA PRO A 165 -11.26 -8.53 7.69
C PRO A 165 -10.03 -7.78 7.18
N MET A 166 -8.87 -8.16 7.73
CA MET A 166 -7.57 -7.57 7.39
C MET A 166 -7.18 -7.98 5.97
N PRO A 167 -6.68 -7.05 5.15
CA PRO A 167 -6.27 -7.40 3.81
C PRO A 167 -4.83 -7.94 3.84
N ARG A 168 -4.63 -9.08 3.18
CA ARG A 168 -3.34 -9.77 3.13
C ARG A 168 -2.63 -9.47 1.82
N LEU A 169 -1.56 -8.68 1.87
CA LEU A 169 -0.90 -8.09 0.71
C LEU A 169 0.58 -8.46 0.66
N ARG A 170 1.19 -8.31 -0.50
CA ARG A 170 2.65 -8.14 -0.60
C ARG A 170 2.99 -6.69 -0.24
N ALA A 171 4.07 -6.46 0.49
CA ALA A 171 4.55 -5.14 0.88
C ALA A 171 6.08 -5.04 0.75
N TYR A 172 6.62 -3.82 0.68
CA TYR A 172 8.07 -3.61 0.76
C TYR A 172 8.60 -4.07 2.11
N ALA A 173 9.76 -4.73 2.08
CA ALA A 173 10.57 -4.91 3.27
C ALA A 173 10.99 -3.53 3.81
N ARG A 174 11.27 -3.46 5.11
CA ARG A 174 11.67 -2.20 5.77
C ARG A 174 12.95 -1.63 5.17
N GLU A 175 13.89 -2.51 4.86
CA GLU A 175 15.15 -2.21 4.20
C GLU A 175 14.92 -1.50 2.86
N THR A 176 13.96 -1.97 2.07
CA THR A 176 13.58 -1.36 0.79
C THR A 176 13.00 0.04 1.00
N VAL A 177 12.15 0.24 2.02
CA VAL A 177 11.61 1.58 2.35
C VAL A 177 12.71 2.55 2.78
N ILE A 178 13.67 2.09 3.60
CA ILE A 178 14.83 2.91 4.01
C ILE A 178 15.68 3.27 2.78
N ALA A 179 15.95 2.30 1.90
CA ALA A 179 16.75 2.51 0.70
C ALA A 179 16.10 3.51 -0.26
N GLU A 180 14.79 3.39 -0.54
CA GLU A 180 14.04 4.32 -1.41
C GLU A 180 14.07 5.75 -0.86
N LYS A 181 13.87 5.92 0.45
CA LYS A 181 13.94 7.24 1.11
C LYS A 181 15.34 7.82 1.07
N PHE A 182 16.36 7.01 1.34
CA PHE A 182 17.75 7.45 1.30
C PHE A 182 18.18 7.85 -0.12
N GLN A 183 17.80 7.05 -1.13
CA GLN A 183 18.03 7.39 -2.54
C GLN A 183 17.40 8.75 -2.88
N ALA A 184 16.14 8.96 -2.54
CA ALA A 184 15.45 10.23 -2.80
C ALA A 184 16.17 11.41 -2.13
N MET A 185 16.66 11.22 -0.90
CA MET A 185 17.43 12.23 -0.19
C MET A 185 18.75 12.58 -0.90
N VAL A 186 19.47 11.58 -1.39
CA VAL A 186 20.74 11.76 -2.10
C VAL A 186 20.53 12.39 -3.48
N MET A 187 19.55 11.90 -4.26
CA MET A 187 19.28 12.40 -5.62
C MET A 187 18.84 13.86 -5.63
N LEU A 188 18.03 14.29 -4.66
CA LEU A 188 17.59 15.68 -4.55
C LEU A 188 18.67 16.62 -3.99
N GLY A 189 19.66 16.06 -3.30
CA GLY A 189 20.83 16.79 -2.80
C GLY A 189 20.45 18.07 -2.04
N ARG A 190 21.04 19.21 -2.43
CA ARG A 190 20.80 20.52 -1.80
C ARG A 190 19.41 21.11 -2.06
N ALA A 191 18.65 20.57 -3.02
CA ALA A 191 17.27 20.99 -3.30
C ALA A 191 16.23 20.20 -2.50
N ASN A 192 16.68 19.32 -1.59
CA ASN A 192 15.79 18.47 -0.82
C ASN A 192 14.99 19.27 0.23
N SER A 193 13.71 19.50 -0.06
CA SER A 193 12.72 20.07 0.87
C SER A 193 11.87 19.01 1.57
N ARG A 194 12.14 17.71 1.34
CA ARG A 194 11.38 16.59 1.88
C ARG A 194 11.83 16.25 3.31
N MET A 195 11.65 17.19 4.23
CA MET A 195 11.91 16.97 5.67
C MET A 195 11.18 15.74 6.24
N LYS A 196 10.08 15.33 5.58
CA LYS A 196 9.33 14.11 5.90
C LYS A 196 10.14 12.83 5.73
N ASP A 197 11.03 12.75 4.72
CA ASP A 197 11.83 11.54 4.49
C ASP A 197 12.88 11.34 5.59
N PHE A 198 13.47 12.43 6.10
CA PHE A 198 14.35 12.39 7.27
C PHE A 198 13.63 11.90 8.53
N TYR A 199 12.42 12.42 8.78
CA TYR A 199 11.58 11.96 9.89
C TYR A 199 11.21 10.48 9.77
N ASP A 200 10.86 10.05 8.56
CA ASP A 200 10.52 8.66 8.29
C ASP A 200 11.71 7.70 8.56
N ILE A 201 12.93 8.07 8.14
CA ILE A 201 14.15 7.28 8.45
C ILE A 201 14.45 7.30 9.96
N TRP A 202 14.29 8.44 10.62
CA TRP A 202 14.46 8.53 12.07
C TRP A 202 13.47 7.61 12.80
N MET A 203 12.19 7.63 12.43
CA MET A 203 11.18 6.72 12.98
C MET A 203 11.53 5.24 12.74
N LEU A 204 11.98 4.91 11.52
CA LEU A 204 12.41 3.55 11.17
C LEU A 204 13.66 3.09 11.93
N SER A 205 14.50 4.02 12.41
CA SER A 205 15.72 3.69 13.16
C SER A 205 15.56 3.73 14.69
N CYS A 206 14.57 4.45 15.23
CA CYS A 206 14.44 4.69 16.68
C CYS A 206 13.41 3.82 17.40
N VAL A 207 12.44 3.21 16.73
CA VAL A 207 11.34 2.51 17.40
C VAL A 207 11.62 1.01 17.53
N LYS A 208 11.47 0.49 18.76
CA LYS A 208 11.37 -0.96 18.98
C LYS A 208 10.13 -1.47 18.25
N VAL A 209 10.38 -2.21 17.19
CA VAL A 209 9.39 -2.99 16.44
C VAL A 209 8.50 -3.76 17.41
N GLN A 210 7.18 -3.70 17.24
CA GLN A 210 6.28 -4.56 18.01
C GLN A 210 6.68 -6.04 17.82
N PRO A 211 7.05 -6.76 18.90
CA PRO A 211 7.28 -8.19 18.83
C PRO A 211 5.90 -8.87 18.83
N GLY A 212 5.40 -9.23 17.65
CA GLY A 212 4.09 -9.85 17.48
C GLY A 212 3.70 -10.05 16.01
N PHE A 213 4.20 -9.21 15.12
CA PHE A 213 4.16 -9.42 13.67
C PHE A 213 5.38 -10.24 13.25
N ALA A 214 5.35 -11.55 13.54
CA ALA A 214 6.27 -12.47 12.92
C ALA A 214 5.94 -12.52 11.42
N PHE A 215 6.80 -11.91 10.60
CA PHE A 215 6.87 -12.21 9.18
C PHE A 215 6.97 -13.73 9.07
N ARG A 216 5.90 -14.39 8.62
CA ARG A 216 6.00 -15.81 8.26
C ARG A 216 6.83 -15.85 7.00
N HIS A 217 8.13 -16.07 7.15
CA HIS A 217 8.93 -16.64 6.09
C HIS A 217 8.23 -17.91 5.64
N ASP A 218 7.77 -17.94 4.40
CA ASP A 218 7.34 -19.17 3.75
C ASP A 218 8.61 -19.93 3.34
N PRO A 219 8.96 -21.06 3.98
CA PRO A 219 10.12 -21.82 3.60
C PRO A 219 9.71 -22.72 2.44
N THR A 220 9.66 -22.18 1.22
CA THR A 220 9.69 -23.04 0.04
C THR A 220 11.15 -23.26 -0.34
N PRO A 221 11.71 -24.48 -0.15
CA PRO A 221 13.01 -24.79 -0.71
C PRO A 221 12.82 -24.97 -2.22
N SER A 222 13.21 -23.96 -3.00
CA SER A 222 13.48 -24.14 -4.41
C SER A 222 14.76 -24.96 -4.56
N SER A 223 14.63 -26.27 -4.44
CA SER A 223 15.67 -27.21 -4.81
C SER A 223 15.87 -27.15 -6.33
N ASN A 224 16.88 -26.39 -6.76
CA ASN A 224 17.57 -26.65 -8.02
C ASN A 224 19.08 -26.55 -7.76
N HIS A 225 19.62 -27.63 -7.21
CA HIS A 225 21.03 -27.96 -7.34
C HIS A 225 21.33 -28.13 -8.84
N ARG A 226 21.93 -27.11 -9.46
CA ARG A 226 22.81 -27.31 -10.61
C ARG A 226 24.24 -27.25 -10.11
N SER A 227 24.81 -28.43 -9.95
CA SER A 227 26.23 -28.70 -9.79
C SER A 227 27.05 -28.00 -10.88
N PHE A 228 27.83 -27.00 -10.50
CA PHE A 228 28.97 -26.52 -11.28
C PHE A 228 30.17 -27.43 -10.97
N GLN A 229 30.52 -28.32 -11.89
CA GLN A 229 31.82 -28.99 -11.94
C GLN A 229 32.53 -28.62 -13.24
N GLY A 230 33.84 -28.35 -13.14
CA GLY A 230 34.74 -27.99 -14.24
C GLY A 230 35.02 -26.48 -14.27
N ILE A 231 36.24 -25.96 -14.19
CA ILE A 231 37.53 -26.45 -14.65
C ILE A 231 38.63 -25.83 -13.75
N ARG A 232 39.52 -26.66 -13.20
CA ARG A 232 40.85 -26.25 -12.72
C ARG A 232 41.87 -27.16 -13.40
N SER A 233 42.67 -26.62 -14.32
CA SER A 233 44.11 -26.91 -14.47
C SER A 233 44.62 -26.40 -15.82
N VAL A 234 45.34 -25.27 -15.83
CA VAL A 234 46.45 -25.05 -16.77
C VAL A 234 47.55 -24.29 -16.04
N GLN A 235 48.55 -25.02 -15.58
CA GLN A 235 49.93 -24.54 -15.42
C GLN A 235 50.86 -25.73 -15.62
N LYS A 236 51.57 -25.74 -16.76
CA LYS A 236 53.01 -26.01 -16.93
C LYS A 236 53.28 -26.52 -18.35
N GLY A 237 54.22 -25.84 -18.99
CA GLY A 237 54.75 -26.02 -20.35
C GLY A 237 55.53 -24.78 -20.67
#